data_AF-A0A2I1G5E5-F1
#
_entry.id   AF-A0A2I1G5E5-F1
#
_cell.length_a   1.000
_cell.length_b   1.000
_cell.length_c   1.000
_cell.angle_alpha   90.00
_cell.angle_beta   90.00
_cell.angle_gamma   90.00
#
_symmetry.space_group_name_H-M   'P 1'
#
loop_
_entity.id
_entity.type
_entity.pdbx_description
1 polymer ?
#
loop_
_entity_poly.entity_id
_entity_poly.type
_entity_poly.pdbx_seq_one_letter_code
_entity_poly.pdbx_strand_id
1 'polypeptide(L)'
;MRQFQIPTTSADIYSLGLLFWEIAWCKPRNLPFKEVSIENLYHHLRQYNHESLPELPVDYQHWRLLISKMWKFKAEDRCDINTVEMLMQRLYKGRSDSTSSVSSPISPTSPSNIF
;
A
#
# COMPACT_ATOMS: atom_id res chain seq x y z
N MET A 1 24.17 2.67 -28.66
CA MET A 1 24.38 2.80 -27.19
C MET A 1 23.01 2.84 -26.52
N ARG A 2 22.70 1.92 -25.60
CA ARG A 2 21.50 2.05 -24.77
C ARG A 2 21.81 3.13 -23.74
N GLN A 3 21.14 4.28 -23.81
CA GLN A 3 21.20 5.25 -22.73
C GLN A 3 20.52 4.60 -21.52
N PHE A 4 21.29 4.34 -20.45
CA PHE A 4 20.71 3.99 -19.16
C PHE A 4 20.04 5.27 -18.64
N GLN A 5 18.72 5.28 -18.72
CA GLN A 5 17.92 6.37 -18.20
C GLN A 5 18.09 6.40 -16.68
N ILE A 6 18.54 7.53 -16.14
CA ILE A 6 18.71 7.73 -14.70
C ILE A 6 17.37 7.39 -14.02
N PRO A 7 17.35 6.57 -12.95
CA PRO A 7 16.14 6.36 -12.17
C PRO A 7 15.60 7.70 -11.73
N THR A 8 14.40 8.05 -12.18
CA THR A 8 13.76 9.29 -11.78
C THR A 8 13.05 9.04 -10.45
N THR A 9 12.87 10.08 -9.64
CA THR A 9 12.03 9.99 -8.42
C THR A 9 10.65 9.37 -8.71
N SER A 10 10.11 9.59 -9.92
CA SER A 10 8.85 8.98 -10.37
C SER A 10 8.93 7.45 -10.52
N ALA A 11 10.10 6.89 -10.89
CA ALA A 11 10.31 5.45 -10.90
C ALA A 11 10.28 4.85 -9.48
N ASP A 12 10.86 5.56 -8.50
CA ASP A 12 10.82 5.16 -7.09
C ASP A 12 9.38 5.20 -6.54
N ILE A 13 8.58 6.18 -6.94
CA ILE A 13 7.15 6.22 -6.58
C ILE A 13 6.41 5.00 -7.12
N TYR A 14 6.70 4.57 -8.35
CA TYR A 14 6.07 3.38 -8.93
C TYR A 14 6.43 2.11 -8.17
N SER A 15 7.72 1.89 -7.88
CA SER A 15 8.17 0.72 -7.12
C SER A 15 7.61 0.71 -5.69
N LEU A 16 7.51 1.87 -5.04
CA LEU A 16 6.86 2.01 -3.74
C LEU A 16 5.35 1.68 -3.81
N GLY A 17 4.68 2.04 -4.90
CA GLY A 17 3.27 1.71 -5.14
C GLY A 17 3.05 0.19 -5.23
N LEU A 18 3.94 -0.53 -5.94
CA LEU A 18 3.93 -1.98 -5.99
C LEU A 18 4.21 -2.61 -4.62
N LEU A 19 5.17 -2.08 -3.86
CA LEU A 19 5.45 -2.56 -2.50
C LEU A 19 4.22 -2.41 -1.59
N PHE A 20 3.52 -1.29 -1.65
CA PHE A 20 2.30 -1.07 -0.88
C PHE A 20 1.17 -2.02 -1.29
N TRP A 21 1.11 -2.38 -2.57
CA TRP A 21 0.21 -3.42 -3.07
C TRP A 21 0.57 -4.80 -2.53
N GLU A 22 1.85 -5.16 -2.49
CA GLU A 22 2.32 -6.43 -1.91
C GLU A 22 1.93 -6.53 -0.43
N ILE A 23 2.12 -5.44 0.33
CA ILE A 23 1.72 -5.33 1.73
C ILE A 23 0.21 -5.50 1.87
N ALA A 24 -0.59 -4.85 1.02
CA ALA A 24 -2.05 -4.95 1.06
C ALA A 24 -2.56 -6.38 0.90
N TRP A 25 -1.92 -7.17 0.03
CA TRP A 25 -2.25 -8.58 -0.15
C TRP A 25 -1.78 -9.45 1.01
N CYS A 26 -0.66 -9.11 1.64
CA CYS A 26 -0.07 -9.83 2.77
C CYS A 26 0.04 -11.36 2.50
N LYS A 27 0.33 -11.74 1.25
CA LYS A 27 0.43 -13.14 0.81
C LYS A 27 1.88 -13.48 0.48
N PRO A 28 2.39 -14.63 0.96
CA PRO A 28 3.73 -15.06 0.60
C PRO A 28 3.83 -15.30 -0.91
N ARG A 29 4.95 -14.89 -1.51
CA ARG A 29 5.26 -15.07 -2.95
C ARG A 29 4.23 -14.45 -3.89
N ASN A 30 3.50 -13.42 -3.43
CA ASN A 30 2.57 -12.67 -4.27
C ASN A 30 3.28 -11.54 -5.02
N LEU A 31 4.06 -11.90 -6.03
CA LEU A 31 4.79 -10.95 -6.85
C LEU A 31 3.84 -10.19 -7.80
N PRO A 32 4.03 -8.88 -8.00
CA PRO A 32 3.30 -8.13 -9.01
C PRO A 32 3.50 -8.72 -10.40
N PHE A 33 2.42 -8.83 -11.16
CA PHE A 33 2.36 -9.31 -12.54
C PHE A 33 2.94 -10.72 -12.72
N LYS A 34 2.88 -11.58 -11.68
CA LYS A 34 3.48 -12.93 -11.70
C LYS A 34 3.00 -13.83 -12.84
N GLU A 35 1.79 -13.59 -13.35
CA GLU A 35 1.20 -14.36 -14.47
C GLU A 35 1.53 -13.76 -15.84
N VAL A 36 2.24 -12.63 -15.90
CA VAL A 36 2.62 -11.93 -17.12
C VAL A 36 4.09 -12.16 -17.39
N SER A 37 4.42 -12.67 -18.58
CA SER A 37 5.82 -12.81 -18.98
C SER A 37 6.49 -11.43 -19.10
N ILE A 38 7.80 -11.36 -18.80
CA ILE A 38 8.58 -10.12 -18.91
C ILE A 38 8.49 -9.51 -20.32
N GLU A 39 8.48 -10.35 -21.35
CA GLU A 39 8.34 -9.94 -22.75
C GLU A 39 7.01 -9.22 -23.05
N ASN A 40 5.92 -9.64 -22.37
CA ASN A 40 4.59 -9.05 -22.55
C ASN A 40 4.28 -7.96 -21.53
N LEU A 41 5.11 -7.78 -20.50
CA LEU A 41 4.84 -6.86 -19.39
C LEU A 41 4.59 -5.43 -19.86
N TYR A 42 5.38 -4.92 -20.80
CA TYR A 42 5.20 -3.57 -21.33
C TYR A 42 3.82 -3.40 -22.02
N HIS A 43 3.43 -4.38 -22.85
CA HIS A 43 2.12 -4.36 -23.52
C HIS A 43 0.97 -4.47 -22.51
N HIS A 44 1.11 -5.34 -21.52
CA HIS A 44 0.14 -5.50 -20.44
C HIS A 44 -0.04 -4.20 -19.65
N LEU A 45 1.06 -3.55 -19.24
CA LEU A 45 1.03 -2.30 -18.49
C LEU A 45 0.42 -1.14 -19.30
N ARG A 46 0.60 -1.11 -20.62
CA ARG A 46 -0.07 -0.12 -21.49
C ARG A 46 -1.58 -0.27 -21.54
N GLN A 47 -2.11 -1.49 -21.40
CA GLN A 47 -3.54 -1.77 -21.52
C GLN A 47 -4.28 -1.72 -20.19
N TYR A 48 -3.73 -2.39 -19.17
CA TYR A 48 -4.42 -2.61 -17.89
C TYR A 48 -3.86 -1.72 -16.78
N ASN A 49 -2.57 -1.34 -16.85
CA ASN A 49 -1.92 -0.34 -16.01
C ASN A 49 -1.94 -0.60 -14.49
N HIS A 50 -2.46 -1.74 -14.01
CA HIS A 50 -2.51 -2.02 -12.58
C HIS A 50 -2.77 -3.49 -12.27
N GLU A 51 -2.36 -3.89 -11.07
CA GLU A 51 -2.79 -5.14 -10.45
C GLU A 51 -4.18 -5.01 -9.81
N SER A 52 -4.81 -6.15 -9.50
CA SER A 52 -6.03 -6.15 -8.69
C SER A 52 -5.69 -5.98 -7.21
N LEU A 53 -6.39 -5.08 -6.51
CA LEU A 53 -6.27 -4.90 -5.07
C LEU A 53 -7.24 -5.84 -4.33
N PRO A 54 -6.85 -6.40 -3.16
CA PRO A 54 -7.77 -7.18 -2.35
C PRO A 54 -8.92 -6.31 -1.84
N GLU A 55 -9.96 -6.95 -1.34
CA GLU A 55 -10.95 -6.24 -0.54
C GLU A 55 -10.28 -5.71 0.73
N LEU A 56 -10.35 -4.40 0.93
CA LEU A 56 -9.75 -3.73 2.08
C LEU A 56 -10.86 -3.34 3.05
N PRO A 57 -10.64 -3.40 4.37
CA PRO A 57 -11.60 -2.87 5.34
C PRO A 57 -11.88 -1.39 5.05
N VAL A 58 -13.06 -0.92 5.44
CA VAL A 58 -13.53 0.46 5.16
C VAL A 58 -12.50 1.51 5.58
N ASP A 59 -11.86 1.33 6.74
CA ASP A 59 -10.84 2.24 7.27
C ASP A 59 -9.59 2.35 6.40
N TYR A 60 -9.35 1.36 5.52
CA TYR A 60 -8.21 1.30 4.62
C TYR A 60 -8.57 1.66 3.16
N GLN A 61 -9.76 2.20 2.88
CA GLN A 61 -10.11 2.65 1.52
C GLN A 61 -9.14 3.73 1.00
N HIS A 62 -8.61 4.58 1.88
CA HIS A 62 -7.60 5.58 1.51
C HIS A 62 -6.26 4.94 1.06
N TRP A 63 -5.95 3.72 1.51
CA TRP A 63 -4.78 2.95 1.06
C TRP A 63 -4.90 2.59 -0.43
N ARG A 64 -6.09 2.16 -0.87
CA ARG A 64 -6.39 1.91 -2.29
C ARG A 64 -6.18 3.17 -3.12
N LEU A 65 -6.66 4.32 -2.65
CA LEU A 65 -6.47 5.58 -3.35
C LEU A 65 -4.98 5.93 -3.48
N LEU A 66 -4.21 5.77 -2.39
CA LEU A 66 -2.77 6.02 -2.37
C LEU A 66 -2.03 5.15 -3.40
N ILE A 67 -2.18 3.83 -3.34
CA ILE A 67 -1.57 2.91 -4.32
C ILE A 67 -1.95 3.32 -5.74
N SER A 68 -3.24 3.62 -5.98
CA SER A 68 -3.75 3.94 -7.31
C SER A 68 -3.09 5.18 -7.94
N LYS A 69 -2.60 6.12 -7.13
CA LYS A 69 -1.90 7.34 -7.55
C LYS A 69 -0.42 7.11 -7.84
N MET A 70 0.18 6.06 -7.26
CA MET A 70 1.62 5.78 -7.35
C MET A 70 1.97 4.91 -8.55
N TRP A 71 1.15 3.89 -8.83
CA TRP A 71 1.46 2.88 -9.85
C TRP A 71 0.93 3.24 -11.26
N LYS A 72 0.90 4.52 -11.63
CA LYS A 72 0.47 4.93 -12.98
C LYS A 72 1.53 4.58 -14.02
N PHE A 73 1.11 4.16 -15.22
CA PHE A 73 2.02 3.80 -16.32
C PHE A 73 2.92 4.98 -16.71
N LYS A 74 2.30 6.13 -16.98
CA LYS A 74 3.00 7.37 -17.31
C LYS A 74 3.60 8.00 -16.06
N ALA A 75 4.83 8.47 -16.17
CA ALA A 75 5.59 9.02 -15.05
C ALA A 75 5.01 10.34 -14.54
N GLU A 76 4.48 11.15 -15.46
CA GLU A 76 3.85 12.45 -15.24
C GLU A 76 2.48 12.35 -14.55
N ASP A 77 1.82 11.19 -14.62
CA ASP A 77 0.53 10.93 -13.97
C ASP A 77 0.68 10.46 -12.52
N ARG A 78 1.90 10.12 -12.10
CA ARG A 78 2.18 9.65 -10.73
C ARG A 78 2.22 10.84 -9.77
N CYS A 79 1.76 10.62 -8.55
CA CYS A 79 1.95 11.60 -7.49
C CYS A 79 3.43 11.73 -7.10
N ASP A 80 3.78 12.84 -6.46
CA ASP A 80 5.12 13.03 -5.90
C ASP A 80 5.24 12.45 -4.48
N ILE A 81 6.46 12.45 -3.94
CA ILE A 81 6.73 11.92 -2.60
C ILE A 81 6.01 12.71 -1.50
N ASN A 82 5.84 14.03 -1.68
CA ASN A 82 5.13 14.87 -0.72
C ASN A 82 3.65 14.47 -0.61
N THR A 83 3.02 14.14 -1.74
CA THR A 83 1.65 13.63 -1.78
C THR A 83 1.54 12.27 -1.11
N VAL A 84 2.51 11.38 -1.34
CA VAL A 84 2.57 10.06 -0.68
C VAL A 84 2.67 10.24 0.84
N GLU A 85 3.60 11.07 1.31
CA GLU A 85 3.79 11.36 2.73
C GLU A 85 2.51 11.92 3.37
N MET A 86 1.91 12.95 2.76
CA MET A 86 0.67 13.57 3.24
C MET A 86 -0.47 12.53 3.37
N LEU A 87 -0.64 11.64 2.39
CA LEU A 87 -1.67 10.60 2.42
C LEU A 87 -1.38 9.54 3.49
N MET A 88 -0.12 9.15 3.66
CA MET A 88 0.32 8.24 4.73
C MET A 88 0.06 8.82 6.12
N GLN A 89 0.34 10.12 6.33
CA GLN A 89 0.04 10.81 7.59
C GLN A 89 -1.46 10.82 7.91
N ARG A 90 -2.33 11.04 6.90
CA ARG A 90 -3.79 11.00 7.09
C ARG A 90 -4.28 9.61 7.50
N LEU A 91 -3.75 8.56 6.86
CA LEU A 91 -4.02 7.17 7.24
C LEU A 91 -3.61 6.87 8.68
N TYR A 92 -2.44 7.35 9.10
CA TYR A 92 -1.96 7.19 10.47
C TYR A 92 -2.85 7.93 11.49
N LYS A 93 -3.19 9.19 11.22
CA LYS A 93 -3.98 10.02 12.15
C LYS A 93 -5.42 9.54 12.31
N GLY A 94 -6.06 9.08 11.23
CA GLY A 94 -7.40 8.47 11.32
C GLY A 94 -7.44 7.24 12.26
N ARG A 95 -6.31 6.54 12.40
CA ARG A 95 -6.18 5.40 13.31
C ARG A 95 -5.95 5.83 14.76
N SER A 96 -5.10 6.82 15.02
CA SER A 96 -4.83 7.30 16.39
C SER A 96 -6.09 7.82 17.07
N ASP A 97 -6.94 8.53 16.31
CA ASP A 97 -8.17 9.11 16.82
C ASP A 97 -9.20 8.00 17.15
N SER A 98 -9.27 6.95 16.32
CA SER A 98 -10.17 5.80 16.49
C SER A 98 -9.79 4.90 17.67
N THR A 99 -8.50 4.80 18.02
CA THR A 99 -8.02 3.98 19.15
C THR A 99 -8.17 4.64 20.52
N SER A 100 -8.49 5.94 20.58
CA SER A 100 -8.63 6.68 21.84
C SER A 100 -9.92 6.36 22.63
N SER A 101 -10.86 5.63 22.02
CA SER A 101 -12.20 5.35 22.59
C SER A 101 -12.32 4.03 23.35
N VAL A 102 -11.26 3.20 23.43
CA VAL A 102 -11.33 1.91 24.14
C VAL A 102 -10.87 2.09 25.58
N SER A 103 -11.82 2.37 26.47
CA SER A 103 -11.62 2.29 27.93
C SER A 103 -11.21 0.87 28.32
N SER A 104 -10.19 0.74 29.17
CA SER A 104 -9.62 -0.53 29.61
C SER A 104 -10.65 -1.48 30.24
N PRO A 105 -10.61 -2.81 29.98
CA PRO A 105 -11.39 -3.77 30.75
C PRO A 105 -10.87 -3.84 32.18
N ILE A 106 -11.80 -3.72 33.12
CA ILE A 106 -11.60 -3.92 34.56
C ILE A 106 -10.96 -5.28 34.81
N SER A 107 -9.85 -5.31 35.55
CA SER A 107 -9.15 -6.53 35.96
C SER A 107 -10.03 -7.37 36.90
N PRO A 108 -10.20 -8.68 36.68
CA PRO A 108 -10.85 -9.53 37.67
C PRO A 108 -9.87 -9.82 38.82
N THR A 109 -10.29 -9.46 40.02
CA THR A 109 -9.65 -9.82 41.30
C THR A 109 -9.50 -11.33 41.45
N SER A 110 -8.29 -11.79 41.77
CA SER A 110 -7.98 -13.19 42.09
C SER A 110 -8.80 -13.70 43.27
N PRO A 111 -9.29 -14.95 43.26
CA PRO A 111 -9.83 -15.58 44.46
C PRO A 111 -8.69 -16.03 45.38
N SER A 112 -8.80 -15.65 46.65
CA SER A 112 -7.94 -16.05 47.75
C SER A 112 -7.95 -17.58 47.93
N ASN A 113 -6.76 -18.18 47.98
CA ASN A 113 -6.58 -19.58 48.38
C ASN A 113 -7.06 -19.77 49.83
N ILE A 114 -7.95 -20.74 50.04
CA ILE A 114 -8.32 -21.26 51.35
C ILE A 114 -7.38 -22.45 51.64
N PHE A 115 -6.60 -22.33 52.72
CA PHE A 115 -6.09 -23.47 53.49
C PHE A 115 -6.99 -23.66 54.71
#